data_AF-A0A1I3YJ54-F1
#
_entry.id   AF-A0A1I3YJ54-F1
#
_cell.length_a   1.000
_cell.length_b   1.000
_cell.length_c   1.000
_cell.angle_alpha   90.00
_cell.angle_beta   90.00
_cell.angle_gamma   90.00
#
_symmetry.space_group_name_H-M   'P 1'
#
loop_
_entity.id
_entity.type
_entity.pdbx_description
1 polymer ?
#
loop_
_entity_poly.entity_id
_entity_poly.type
_entity_poly.pdbx_seq_one_letter_code
_entity_poly.pdbx_strand_id
1 'polypeptide(L)'
;MLSRTEIERLAQAAHALRPDWPIKSLCTWLMADHASRAYRDVAVALAYIATDTATVTPKRMNEMGPWWSAVKLAGSDATALHFARCEEPGHGSYPAHNCGACRAEDLEADTATAPPATPDPARAEVSTRGADLARAAIAAARGQEKS
;
A
#
# COMPACT_ATOMS: atom_id res chain seq x y z
N MET A 1 -14.51 -20.36 4.56
CA MET A 1 -15.95 -20.59 4.74
C MET A 1 -16.17 -20.84 6.23
N LEU A 2 -17.20 -20.22 6.82
CA LEU A 2 -17.51 -20.34 8.24
C LEU A 2 -17.97 -21.75 8.60
N SER A 3 -17.42 -22.31 9.67
CA SER A 3 -17.94 -23.51 10.31
C SER A 3 -19.20 -23.22 11.13
N ARG A 4 -19.98 -24.26 11.44
CA ARG A 4 -21.17 -24.14 12.29
C ARG A 4 -20.82 -23.57 13.68
N THR A 5 -19.74 -24.05 14.28
CA THR A 5 -19.28 -23.58 15.60
C THR A 5 -18.91 -22.10 15.57
N GLU A 6 -18.28 -21.62 14.49
CA GLU A 6 -17.98 -20.20 14.32
C GLU A 6 -19.25 -19.35 14.19
N ILE A 7 -20.24 -19.82 13.43
CA ILE A 7 -21.55 -19.14 13.31
C ILE A 7 -22.24 -19.04 14.67
N GLU A 8 -22.25 -20.12 15.45
CA GLU A 8 -22.85 -20.14 16.79
C GLU A 8 -22.14 -19.18 17.75
N ARG A 9 -20.80 -19.13 17.71
CA ARG A 9 -20.01 -18.16 18.50
C ARG A 9 -20.33 -16.72 18.13
N LEU A 10 -20.43 -16.41 16.83
CA LEU A 10 -20.80 -15.07 16.35
C LEU A 10 -22.20 -14.68 16.79
N ALA A 11 -23.16 -15.61 16.68
CA ALA A 11 -24.53 -15.38 17.09
C ALA A 11 -24.65 -15.15 18.60
N GLN A 12 -23.94 -15.91 19.42
CA GLN A 12 -23.88 -15.70 20.87
C GLN A 12 -23.25 -14.35 21.22
N ALA A 13 -22.15 -13.97 20.57
CA ALA A 13 -21.50 -12.69 20.79
C ALA A 13 -22.41 -11.51 20.43
N ALA A 14 -23.09 -11.57 19.28
CA ALA A 14 -24.03 -10.54 18.87
C ALA A 14 -25.26 -10.48 19.79
N HIS A 15 -25.79 -11.62 20.23
CA HIS A 15 -26.89 -11.67 21.19
C HIS A 15 -26.52 -11.07 22.55
N ALA A 16 -25.28 -11.25 23.00
CA ALA A 16 -24.79 -10.63 24.23
C ALA A 16 -24.77 -9.09 24.14
N LEU A 17 -24.49 -8.53 22.96
CA LEU A 17 -24.56 -7.08 22.70
C LEU A 17 -26.00 -6.60 22.46
N ARG A 18 -26.82 -7.43 21.81
CA ARG A 18 -28.21 -7.15 21.40
C ARG A 18 -29.12 -8.32 21.77
N PRO A 19 -29.63 -8.36 23.02
CA PRO A 19 -30.50 -9.44 23.48
C PRO A 19 -31.80 -9.57 22.69
N ASP A 20 -32.23 -8.49 22.03
CA ASP A 20 -33.38 -8.46 21.14
C ASP A 20 -33.16 -9.23 19.82
N TRP A 21 -31.92 -9.61 19.49
CA TRP A 21 -31.60 -10.42 18.32
C TRP A 21 -31.49 -11.90 18.70
N PRO A 22 -32.45 -12.76 18.34
CA PRO A 22 -32.45 -14.15 18.78
C PRO A 22 -31.33 -14.96 18.12
N ILE A 23 -30.61 -15.76 18.90
CA ILE A 23 -29.48 -16.59 18.45
C ILE A 23 -29.86 -17.45 17.23
N LYS A 24 -31.02 -18.13 17.26
CA LYS A 24 -31.46 -18.99 16.16
C LYS A 24 -31.64 -18.23 14.84
N SER A 25 -32.16 -17.00 14.91
CA SER A 25 -32.34 -16.13 13.75
C SER A 25 -30.99 -15.66 13.22
N LEU A 26 -30.06 -15.28 14.11
CA LEU A 26 -28.70 -14.91 13.75
C LEU A 26 -27.95 -16.06 13.07
N CYS A 27 -28.01 -17.28 13.61
CA CYS A 27 -27.37 -18.45 13.01
C CYS A 27 -27.90 -18.71 11.59
N THR A 28 -29.22 -18.68 11.42
CA THR A 28 -29.86 -18.91 10.10
C THR A 28 -29.39 -17.86 9.09
N TRP A 29 -29.40 -16.58 9.49
CA TRP A 29 -29.00 -15.47 8.63
C TRP A 29 -27.50 -15.49 8.29
N LEU A 30 -26.63 -15.71 9.28
CA LEU A 30 -25.18 -15.83 9.07
C LEU A 30 -24.84 -16.99 8.13
N MET A 31 -25.53 -18.12 8.26
CA MET A 31 -25.33 -19.27 7.39
C MET A 31 -25.79 -19.02 5.95
N ALA A 32 -26.87 -18.24 5.76
CA ALA A 32 -27.39 -17.91 4.44
C ALA A 32 -26.55 -16.83 3.73
N ASP A 33 -26.25 -15.73 4.41
CA ASP A 33 -25.75 -14.51 3.75
C ASP A 33 -24.23 -14.31 3.92
N HIS A 34 -23.62 -14.95 4.92
CA HIS A 34 -22.24 -14.65 5.33
C HIS A 34 -21.32 -15.87 5.49
N ALA A 35 -21.81 -17.09 5.24
CA ALA A 35 -21.01 -18.32 5.38
C ALA A 35 -19.75 -18.34 4.50
N SER A 36 -19.77 -17.65 3.36
CA SER A 36 -18.62 -17.57 2.45
C SER A 36 -17.51 -16.62 2.94
N ARG A 37 -17.80 -15.74 3.90
CA ARG A 37 -16.85 -14.73 4.40
C ARG A 37 -15.87 -15.32 5.42
N ALA A 38 -14.79 -14.58 5.67
CA ALA A 38 -13.83 -14.92 6.71
C ALA A 38 -14.43 -14.64 8.11
N TYR A 39 -14.08 -15.49 9.09
CA TYR A 39 -14.56 -15.39 10.46
C TYR A 39 -14.31 -14.02 11.09
N ARG A 40 -13.09 -13.52 10.94
CA ARG A 40 -12.66 -12.22 11.44
C ARG A 40 -13.51 -11.08 10.89
N ASP A 41 -13.73 -11.06 9.58
CA ASP A 41 -14.43 -9.98 8.90
C ASP A 41 -15.87 -9.88 9.37
N VAL A 42 -16.53 -11.03 9.52
CA VAL A 42 -17.89 -11.11 10.05
C VAL A 42 -17.93 -10.69 11.51
N ALA A 43 -16.95 -11.09 12.33
CA ALA A 43 -16.88 -10.67 13.73
C ALA A 43 -16.78 -9.14 13.89
N VAL A 44 -15.90 -8.51 13.12
CA VAL A 44 -15.70 -7.04 13.16
C VAL A 44 -16.95 -6.30 12.68
N ALA A 45 -17.51 -6.70 11.54
CA ALA A 45 -18.69 -6.06 10.99
C ALA A 45 -19.92 -6.23 11.90
N LEU A 46 -20.11 -7.43 12.44
CA LEU A 46 -21.23 -7.76 13.32
C LEU A 46 -21.14 -7.02 14.66
N ALA A 47 -19.94 -6.92 15.25
CA ALA A 47 -19.72 -6.13 16.45
C ALA A 47 -20.01 -4.64 16.20
N TYR A 48 -19.52 -4.09 15.09
CA TYR A 48 -19.79 -2.70 14.68
C TYR A 48 -21.29 -2.43 14.67
N ILE A 49 -22.05 -3.21 13.89
CA ILE A 49 -23.49 -2.96 13.72
C ILE A 49 -24.30 -3.25 15.00
N ALA A 50 -23.86 -4.18 15.85
CA ALA A 50 -24.51 -4.47 17.12
C ALA A 50 -24.36 -3.32 18.12
N THR A 51 -23.22 -2.60 18.08
CA THR A 51 -22.94 -1.44 18.93
C THR A 51 -23.47 -0.11 18.39
N ASP A 52 -23.84 -0.06 17.11
CA ASP A 52 -24.44 1.14 16.50
C ASP A 52 -25.92 1.27 16.88
N THR A 53 -26.25 2.34 17.60
CA THR A 53 -27.61 2.65 18.06
C THR A 53 -28.60 2.90 16.92
N ALA A 54 -28.12 3.27 15.72
CA ALA A 54 -28.97 3.44 14.54
C ALA A 54 -29.38 2.09 13.92
N THR A 55 -28.73 0.98 14.29
CA THR A 55 -29.04 -0.34 13.73
C THR A 55 -30.20 -0.98 14.48
N VAL A 56 -31.32 -1.17 13.78
CA VAL A 56 -32.46 -1.90 14.32
C VAL A 56 -32.31 -3.41 14.11
N THR A 57 -31.78 -3.83 12.96
CA THR A 57 -31.74 -5.23 12.52
C THR A 57 -30.34 -5.66 12.06
N PRO A 58 -29.93 -6.92 12.31
CA PRO A 58 -28.65 -7.44 11.83
C PRO A 58 -28.53 -7.43 10.30
N LYS A 59 -29.67 -7.48 9.58
CA LYS A 59 -29.70 -7.45 8.10
C LYS A 59 -29.06 -6.21 7.50
N ARG A 60 -28.91 -5.12 8.26
CA ARG A 60 -28.19 -3.92 7.82
C ARG A 60 -26.78 -4.28 7.33
N MET A 61 -26.14 -5.30 7.90
CA MET A 61 -24.80 -5.76 7.48
C MET A 61 -24.73 -6.20 6.01
N ASN A 62 -25.86 -6.59 5.39
CA ASN A 62 -25.92 -6.98 3.97
C ASN A 62 -25.64 -5.79 3.04
N GLU A 63 -25.85 -4.57 3.51
CA GLU A 63 -25.55 -3.35 2.76
C GLU A 63 -24.05 -3.07 2.73
N MET A 64 -23.60 -2.31 1.71
CA MET A 64 -22.23 -1.77 1.67
C MET A 64 -22.13 -0.54 2.56
N GLY A 65 -21.95 -0.77 3.87
CA GLY A 65 -21.80 0.27 4.88
C GLY A 65 -20.40 0.38 5.49
N PRO A 66 -20.21 1.35 6.40
CA PRO A 66 -18.92 1.67 7.02
C PRO A 66 -18.31 0.52 7.83
N TRP A 67 -19.13 -0.41 8.34
CA TRP A 67 -18.67 -1.61 9.04
C TRP A 67 -17.75 -2.49 8.17
N TRP A 68 -17.91 -2.48 6.84
CA TRP A 68 -16.99 -3.20 5.95
C TRP A 68 -15.67 -2.46 5.71
N SER A 69 -15.63 -1.14 5.88
CA SER A 69 -14.38 -0.38 5.91
C SER A 69 -13.61 -0.64 7.20
N ALA A 70 -14.31 -0.80 8.33
CA ALA A 70 -13.70 -1.16 9.61
C ALA A 70 -13.00 -2.53 9.56
N VAL A 71 -13.53 -3.48 8.79
CA VAL A 71 -12.86 -4.78 8.52
C VAL A 71 -11.51 -4.58 7.85
N LYS A 72 -11.44 -3.73 6.81
CA LYS A 72 -10.18 -3.42 6.11
C LYS A 72 -9.16 -2.79 7.05
N LEU A 73 -9.60 -1.87 7.91
CA LEU A 73 -8.75 -1.23 8.90
C LEU A 73 -8.26 -2.23 9.95
N ALA A 74 -9.12 -3.13 10.43
CA ALA A 74 -8.71 -4.19 11.34
C ALA A 74 -7.64 -5.07 10.69
N GLY A 75 -7.80 -5.39 9.41
CA GLY A 75 -6.89 -6.23 8.62
C GLY A 75 -5.59 -5.57 8.16
N SER A 76 -5.53 -4.25 8.16
CA SER A 76 -4.27 -3.54 7.96
C SER A 76 -3.56 -3.50 9.30
N ASP A 77 -2.32 -3.96 9.36
CA ASP A 77 -1.43 -3.45 10.39
C ASP A 77 -1.52 -1.93 10.30
N ALA A 78 -1.90 -1.28 11.40
CA ALA A 78 -2.00 0.17 11.51
C ALA A 78 -0.63 0.86 11.38
N THR A 79 0.33 0.24 10.70
CA THR A 79 1.42 0.87 9.98
C THR A 79 0.87 1.55 8.72
N ALA A 80 -0.14 2.42 8.90
CA ALA A 80 -0.22 3.58 8.03
C ALA A 80 1.17 4.21 8.11
N LEU A 81 1.83 4.38 6.96
CA LEU A 81 3.18 4.91 6.82
C LEU A 81 3.22 6.34 7.39
N HIS A 82 3.23 6.47 8.71
CA HIS A 82 3.53 7.69 9.43
C HIS A 82 5.05 7.82 9.42
N PHE A 83 5.59 8.13 8.25
CA PHE A 83 6.92 8.68 8.20
C PHE A 83 6.89 10.08 8.82
N ALA A 84 7.95 10.43 9.56
CA ALA A 84 8.18 11.82 9.95
C ALA A 84 8.12 12.70 8.69
N ARG A 85 7.45 13.84 8.76
CA ARG A 85 7.39 14.81 7.66
C ARG A 85 8.64 15.67 7.67
N CYS A 86 9.06 16.13 6.50
CA CYS A 86 10.14 17.10 6.42
C CYS A 86 9.75 18.39 7.17
N GLU A 87 10.68 18.91 7.97
CA GLU A 87 10.47 20.10 8.80
C GLU A 87 10.68 21.41 8.03
N GLU A 88 11.26 21.34 6.82
CA GLU A 88 11.50 22.51 5.98
C GLU A 88 10.18 23.18 5.57
N PRO A 89 10.10 24.52 5.63
CA PRO A 89 8.91 25.27 5.22
C PRO A 89 8.50 24.93 3.78
N GLY A 90 7.26 24.49 3.60
CA GLY A 90 6.73 24.09 2.28
C GLY A 90 6.98 22.63 1.90
N HIS A 91 7.73 21.86 2.70
CA HIS A 91 8.08 20.46 2.40
C HIS A 91 7.25 19.43 3.18
N GLY A 92 6.30 19.86 4.01
CA GLY A 92 5.53 18.99 4.92
C GLY A 92 4.73 17.85 4.25
N SER A 93 4.56 17.88 2.93
CA SER A 93 3.94 16.80 2.16
C SER A 93 4.87 15.61 1.87
N TYR A 94 6.18 15.75 2.11
CA TYR A 94 7.20 14.73 1.83
C TYR A 94 7.71 14.02 3.09
N PRO A 95 8.22 12.78 2.96
CA PRO A 95 8.89 12.08 4.06
C PRO A 95 10.24 12.73 4.40
N ALA A 96 10.53 12.87 5.70
CA ALA A 96 11.79 13.41 6.21
C ALA A 96 13.02 12.62 5.72
N HIS A 97 12.90 11.29 5.64
CA HIS A 97 14.01 10.42 5.23
C HIS A 97 14.29 10.42 3.71
N ASN A 98 13.42 11.02 2.90
CA ASN A 98 13.58 11.08 1.44
C ASN A 98 12.75 12.24 0.87
N CYS A 99 13.03 13.46 1.32
CA CYS A 99 12.27 14.63 0.92
C CYS A 99 12.52 14.94 -0.56
N GLY A 100 11.49 14.81 -1.40
CA GLY A 100 11.59 15.10 -2.83
C GLY A 100 11.85 16.57 -3.12
N ALA A 101 11.37 17.47 -2.26
CA ALA A 101 11.59 18.91 -2.38
C ALA A 101 13.04 19.30 -2.02
N CYS A 102 13.58 18.86 -0.87
CA CYS A 102 15.00 19.09 -0.55
C CYS A 102 15.92 18.57 -1.67
N ARG A 103 15.65 17.36 -2.17
CA ARG A 103 16.46 16.78 -3.25
C ARG A 103 16.38 17.59 -4.54
N ALA A 104 15.24 18.19 -4.86
CA ALA A 104 15.11 19.04 -6.04
C ALA A 104 15.90 20.35 -5.86
N GLU A 105 15.83 20.96 -4.67
CA GLU A 105 16.59 22.17 -4.32
C GLU A 105 18.11 21.92 -4.36
N ASP A 106 18.58 20.78 -3.84
CA ASP A 106 19.99 20.37 -3.93
C ASP A 106 20.43 20.23 -5.40
N LEU A 107 19.61 19.61 -6.24
CA LEU A 107 19.90 19.46 -7.67
C LEU A 107 19.93 20.81 -8.39
N GLU A 108 19.02 21.72 -8.05
CA GLU A 108 19.02 23.08 -8.61
C GLU A 108 20.28 23.85 -8.19
N ALA A 109 20.70 23.75 -6.92
CA ALA A 109 21.95 24.32 -6.42
C ALA A 109 23.18 23.73 -7.13
N ASP A 110 23.21 22.41 -7.36
CA ASP A 110 24.27 21.74 -8.10
C ASP A 110 24.32 22.19 -9.57
N THR A 111 23.17 22.35 -10.23
CA THR A 111 23.13 22.87 -11.62
C THR A 111 23.50 24.33 -11.76
N ALA A 112 23.43 25.12 -10.68
CA ALA A 112 23.93 26.50 -10.65
C ALA A 112 25.47 26.57 -10.62
N THR A 113 26.14 25.46 -10.32
CA THR A 113 27.59 25.35 -10.48
C THR A 113 27.90 25.18 -11.96
N ALA A 114 28.48 26.22 -12.58
CA ALA A 114 28.95 26.13 -13.95
C ALA A 114 29.85 24.89 -14.09
N PRO A 115 29.62 24.03 -15.11
CA PRO A 115 30.49 22.88 -15.34
C PRO A 115 31.93 23.38 -15.42
N PRO A 116 32.91 22.63 -14.87
CA PRO A 116 34.30 23.06 -14.91
C PRO A 116 34.66 23.38 -16.37
N ALA A 117 35.23 24.57 -16.59
CA ALA A 117 35.60 25.05 -17.93
C ALA A 117 36.56 24.08 -18.66
N THR A 118 37.17 23.17 -17.91
CA THR A 118 38.01 22.09 -18.42
C THR A 118 37.40 20.76 -17.99
N PRO A 119 37.00 19.89 -18.94
CA PRO A 119 36.61 18.53 -18.62
C PRO A 119 37.76 17.83 -17.87
N ASP A 120 37.43 17.09 -16.82
CA ASP A 120 38.38 16.22 -16.12
C ASP A 120 39.05 15.28 -17.14
N PRO A 121 40.39 15.32 -17.31
CA PRO A 121 41.10 14.51 -18.30
C PRO A 121 40.87 13.01 -18.08
N ALA A 122 40.70 12.56 -16.83
CA ALA A 122 40.41 11.16 -16.54
C ALA A 122 39.02 10.75 -17.02
N ARG A 123 38.03 11.65 -16.90
CA ARG A 123 36.67 11.41 -17.36
C ARG A 123 36.57 11.49 -18.89
N ALA A 124 37.38 12.34 -19.52
CA ALA A 124 37.50 12.43 -20.97
C ALA A 124 38.06 11.13 -21.57
N GLU A 125 39.10 10.55 -20.96
CA GLU A 125 39.71 9.29 -21.40
C GLU A 125 38.73 8.10 -21.34
N VAL A 126 37.90 8.03 -20.28
CA VAL A 126 36.85 7.00 -20.16
C VAL A 126 35.78 7.18 -21.25
N SER A 127 35.41 8.42 -21.58
CA SER A 127 34.41 8.71 -22.60
C SER A 127 34.87 8.37 -24.02
N THR A 128 36.16 8.52 -24.33
CA THR A 128 36.70 8.23 -25.67
C THR A 128 36.96 6.74 -25.90
N ARG A 129 37.24 5.99 -24.83
CA ARG A 129 37.56 4.55 -24.88
C ARG A 129 36.52 3.70 -25.60
N GLY A 130 35.22 3.99 -25.40
CA GLY A 130 34.15 3.26 -26.09
C GLY A 130 34.15 3.51 -27.61
N ALA A 131 34.40 4.75 -28.03
CA ALA A 131 34.47 5.10 -29.45
C ALA A 131 35.72 4.52 -30.12
N ASP A 132 36.84 4.42 -29.40
CA ASP A 132 38.09 3.84 -29.89
C ASP A 132 37.98 2.32 -30.09
N LEU A 133 37.34 1.61 -29.15
CA LEU A 133 37.04 0.19 -29.27
C LEU A 133 36.11 -0.11 -30.45
N ALA A 134 35.08 0.71 -30.67
CA ALA A 134 34.18 0.57 -31.81
C ALA A 134 34.92 0.77 -33.15
N ARG A 135 35.78 1.79 -33.24
CA ARG A 135 36.61 2.04 -34.44
C ARG A 135 37.58 0.89 -34.71
N ALA A 136 38.20 0.34 -33.68
CA ALA A 136 39.10 -0.82 -33.80
C ALA A 136 38.36 -2.08 -34.28
N ALA A 137 37.16 -2.34 -33.75
CA ALA A 137 36.34 -3.49 -34.16
C ALA A 137 35.90 -3.40 -35.64
N ILE A 138 35.50 -2.22 -36.10
CA ILE A 138 35.12 -1.99 -37.50
C ILE A 138 36.31 -2.18 -38.44
N ALA A 139 37.50 -1.71 -38.05
CA ALA A 139 38.72 -1.91 -38.84
C ALA A 139 39.12 -3.38 -38.95
N ALA A 140 39.01 -4.14 -37.85
CA ALA A 140 39.30 -5.58 -37.83
C ALA A 140 38.33 -6.38 -38.73
N ALA A 141 37.04 -6.06 -38.70
CA ALA A 141 36.03 -6.72 -39.55
C ALA A 141 36.32 -6.51 -41.06
N ARG A 142 36.70 -5.30 -41.47
CA ARG A 142 37.05 -4.97 -42.86
C ARG A 142 38.35 -5.61 -43.35
N GLY A 143 39.25 -5.97 -42.43
CA GLY A 143 40.50 -6.67 -42.75
C GLY A 143 40.29 -8.17 -43.04
N GLN A 144 39.27 -8.79 -42.45
CA GLN A 144 38.96 -10.21 -42.62
C GLN A 144 38.24 -10.51 -43.94
N GLU A 145 37.57 -9.53 -44.55
CA GLU A 145 36.86 -9.69 -45.84
C GLU A 145 37.78 -9.65 -47.07
N LYS A 146 39.07 -9.33 -46.90
CA LYS A 146 40.05 -9.20 -48.00
C LYS A 146 41.05 -10.36 -48.08
N SER A 147 40.87 -11.43 -47.31
CA SER A 147 41.74 -12.62 -47.33
C SER A 147 41.02 -13.86 -47.84
#